data_AF-A0A9P8L300-F1
#
_entry.id   AF-A0A9P8L300-F1
#
_cell.length_a   1.000
_cell.length_b   1.000
_cell.length_c   1.000
_cell.angle_alpha   90.00
_cell.angle_beta   90.00
_cell.angle_gamma   90.00
#
_symmetry.space_group_name_H-M   'P 1'
#
loop_
_entity.id
_entity.type
_entity.pdbx_description
1 polymer ?
#
loop_
_entity_poly.entity_id
_entity_poly.type
_entity_poly.pdbx_seq_one_letter_code
_entity_poly.pdbx_strand_id
1 'polypeptide(L)'
;MTTSEHAPLLEAKLPHYAAAAFTRARHGKTGRQLPQAIAHRGYRAKYPENTMTAFTEAVRVGAHAIETDVHLSKDGVVVLSHDATLKRCFGREGKILDFDWSYLSSLRTLQEPHEHMPRLFDLLEYLASPGLENIWLILDIKVDNDADDVMRLIANTIRQVPPGMKRPWPERINLGCWTAKYLPLCETYLPNFPISHIGFNIYYARRFLKSPSVSSFNLLQRVMVGPLGHRFLCDAHAAGRSVFVWTVNDVGTMRWSIRRGVDGVLTDDPKKFLDVCREFREDIYLEEDRLTVRQYLGLVGFNIVAAVLNLLFRWRHELRDHMKKVTAKRKTMGTGNGNGAAACPGDRKQGGEQVDEDNDG
;
A
#
# COMPACT_ATOMS: atom_id res chain seq x y z
N MET A 1 -36.54 14.16 40.26
CA MET A 1 -36.98 13.46 39.04
C MET A 1 -36.48 14.29 37.86
N THR A 2 -35.19 14.29 37.48
CA THR A 2 -34.48 13.26 36.68
C THR A 2 -35.43 12.61 35.67
N THR A 3 -35.33 12.86 34.36
CA THR A 3 -34.20 12.41 33.53
C THR A 3 -34.01 13.27 32.27
N SER A 4 -32.77 13.71 32.05
CA SER A 4 -32.23 14.14 30.76
C SER A 4 -31.85 12.89 29.97
N GLU A 5 -32.48 12.66 28.82
CA GLU A 5 -32.10 11.61 27.87
C GLU A 5 -30.72 11.95 27.27
N HIS A 6 -29.71 11.20 27.69
CA HIS A 6 -28.42 11.20 27.02
C HIS A 6 -28.53 10.39 25.73
N ALA A 7 -28.31 11.06 24.59
CA ALA A 7 -27.98 10.41 23.33
C ALA A 7 -26.79 9.45 23.53
N PRO A 8 -26.77 8.27 22.88
CA PRO A 8 -25.67 7.34 23.04
C PRO A 8 -24.37 7.98 22.55
N LEU A 9 -23.39 7.99 23.45
CA LEU A 9 -22.00 8.33 23.17
C LEU A 9 -21.54 7.52 21.96
N LEU A 10 -21.08 8.22 20.92
CA LEU A 10 -20.31 7.66 19.81
C LEU A 10 -19.39 6.55 20.34
N GLU A 11 -19.65 5.31 19.95
CA GLU A 11 -18.72 4.21 20.16
C GLU A 11 -17.35 4.68 19.68
N ALA A 12 -16.38 4.72 20.59
CA ALA A 12 -15.02 5.11 20.26
C ALA A 12 -14.53 4.16 19.17
N LYS A 13 -14.41 4.66 17.93
CA LYS A 13 -13.84 3.90 16.81
C LYS A 13 -12.54 3.27 17.29
N LEU A 14 -12.50 1.94 17.37
CA LEU A 14 -11.28 1.21 17.69
C LEU A 14 -10.20 1.71 16.74
N PRO A 15 -9.08 2.22 17.24
CA PRO A 15 -8.06 2.76 16.37
C PRO A 15 -7.48 1.64 15.49
N HIS A 16 -7.23 1.93 14.20
CA HIS A 16 -6.85 0.96 13.15
C HIS A 16 -5.68 0.02 13.52
N TYR A 17 -4.86 0.36 14.52
CA TYR A 17 -3.79 -0.52 14.99
C TYR A 17 -4.29 -1.80 15.68
N ALA A 18 -5.48 -1.80 16.30
CA ALA A 18 -6.04 -3.00 16.93
C ALA A 18 -6.38 -4.07 15.88
N ALA A 19 -6.90 -3.66 14.72
CA ALA A 19 -7.18 -4.54 13.59
C ALA A 19 -5.91 -5.12 12.95
N ALA A 20 -4.75 -4.49 13.12
CA ALA A 20 -3.48 -4.92 12.53
C ALA A 20 -2.67 -5.93 13.37
N ALA A 21 -3.22 -6.44 14.48
CA ALA A 21 -2.49 -7.33 15.39
C ALA A 21 -1.95 -8.60 14.69
N PHE A 22 -2.63 -9.07 13.65
CA PHE A 22 -2.21 -10.22 12.82
C PHE A 22 -0.86 -10.01 12.10
N THR A 23 -0.38 -8.77 12.02
CA THR A 23 0.87 -8.42 11.35
C THR A 23 2.12 -8.47 12.23
N ARG A 24 1.96 -8.62 13.56
CA ARG A 24 3.09 -8.62 14.51
C ARG A 24 3.95 -9.87 14.41
N ALA A 25 5.18 -9.82 14.93
CA ALA A 25 6.00 -11.02 15.10
C ALA A 25 5.23 -12.14 15.84
N ARG A 26 5.47 -13.40 15.44
CA ARG A 26 4.79 -14.57 16.00
C ARG A 26 5.66 -15.25 17.05
N HIS A 27 5.04 -15.78 18.10
CA HIS A 27 5.76 -16.61 19.07
C HIS A 27 6.12 -17.96 18.43
N GLY A 28 7.42 -18.25 18.34
CA GLY A 28 7.94 -19.55 17.98
C GLY A 28 7.75 -20.57 19.09
N LYS A 29 8.11 -21.84 18.83
CA LYS A 29 7.97 -22.94 19.79
C LYS A 29 8.73 -22.72 21.11
N THR A 30 9.77 -21.90 21.08
CA THR A 30 10.60 -21.53 22.24
C THR A 30 10.05 -20.33 23.02
N GLY A 31 8.86 -19.82 22.65
CA GLY A 31 8.29 -18.60 23.23
C GLY A 31 8.89 -17.29 22.70
N ARG A 32 9.93 -17.34 21.86
CA ARG A 32 10.54 -16.16 21.23
C ARG A 32 9.64 -15.57 20.14
N GLN A 33 9.52 -14.25 20.08
CA GLN A 33 8.92 -13.58 18.92
C GLN A 33 9.86 -13.63 17.71
N LEU A 34 9.39 -14.25 16.62
CA LEU A 34 10.08 -14.35 15.34
C LEU A 34 9.34 -13.53 14.29
N PRO A 35 10.06 -12.86 13.37
CA PRO A 35 9.43 -12.15 12.27
C PRO A 35 8.60 -13.10 11.41
N GLN A 36 7.47 -12.62 10.91
CA GLN A 36 6.68 -13.36 9.94
C GLN A 36 7.39 -13.41 8.57
N ALA A 37 7.47 -14.62 8.00
CA ALA A 37 7.82 -14.81 6.59
C ALA A 37 6.71 -14.27 5.67
N ILE A 38 7.02 -13.20 4.92
CA ILE A 38 6.13 -12.57 3.93
C ILE A 38 6.70 -12.86 2.55
N ALA A 39 5.95 -13.59 1.72
CA ALA A 39 6.40 -14.00 0.39
C ALA A 39 6.28 -12.83 -0.60
N HIS A 40 7.40 -12.21 -0.93
CA HIS A 40 7.49 -11.04 -1.80
C HIS A 40 7.16 -11.44 -3.24
N ARG A 41 6.00 -10.98 -3.73
CA ARG A 41 5.41 -11.39 -5.02
C ARG A 41 5.16 -12.90 -5.12
N GLY A 42 4.88 -13.55 -4.00
CA GLY A 42 4.83 -15.01 -3.87
C GLY A 42 6.21 -15.66 -3.69
N TYR A 43 6.33 -16.96 -3.97
CA TYR A 43 7.60 -17.69 -3.86
C TYR A 43 8.49 -17.49 -5.10
N ARG A 44 8.86 -16.22 -5.35
CA ARG A 44 9.49 -15.82 -6.61
C ARG A 44 10.92 -16.33 -6.83
N ALA A 45 11.58 -16.82 -5.77
CA ALA A 45 12.87 -17.48 -5.90
C ALA A 45 12.78 -18.80 -6.69
N LYS A 46 11.58 -19.41 -6.78
CA LYS A 46 11.36 -20.69 -7.47
C LYS A 46 10.36 -20.60 -8.63
N TYR A 47 9.38 -19.70 -8.54
CA TYR A 47 8.30 -19.57 -9.51
C TYR A 47 8.24 -18.14 -10.08
N PRO A 48 7.61 -17.91 -11.24
CA PRO A 48 7.47 -16.56 -11.78
C PRO A 48 6.71 -15.65 -10.81
N GLU A 49 7.23 -14.45 -10.56
CA GLU A 49 6.63 -13.50 -9.62
C GLU A 49 5.18 -13.13 -9.97
N ASN A 50 4.37 -12.85 -8.96
CA ASN A 50 2.97 -12.44 -9.10
C ASN A 50 2.13 -13.41 -9.96
N THR A 51 2.27 -14.73 -9.75
CA THR A 51 1.47 -15.79 -10.38
C THR A 51 0.72 -16.62 -9.34
N MET A 52 -0.35 -17.31 -9.75
CA MET A 52 -1.08 -18.20 -8.84
C MET A 52 -0.20 -19.34 -8.31
N THR A 53 0.72 -19.89 -9.12
CA THR A 53 1.67 -20.89 -8.60
C THR A 53 2.62 -20.29 -7.56
N ALA A 54 3.18 -19.09 -7.80
CA ALA A 54 4.03 -18.45 -6.79
C ALA A 54 3.29 -18.19 -5.48
N PHE A 55 2.01 -17.82 -5.52
CA PHE A 55 1.18 -17.60 -4.33
C PHE A 55 0.83 -18.89 -3.60
N THR A 56 0.34 -19.89 -4.32
CA THR A 56 -0.06 -21.19 -3.75
C THR A 56 1.13 -21.92 -3.13
N GLU A 57 2.28 -21.91 -3.82
CA GLU A 57 3.50 -22.56 -3.34
C GLU A 57 4.15 -21.80 -2.19
N ALA A 58 4.02 -20.46 -2.11
CA ALA A 58 4.43 -19.70 -0.92
C ALA A 58 3.66 -20.16 0.33
N VAL A 59 2.33 -20.30 0.23
CA VAL A 59 1.49 -20.82 1.32
C VAL A 59 1.90 -22.25 1.66
N ARG A 60 2.13 -23.09 0.65
CA ARG A 60 2.52 -24.50 0.83
C ARG A 60 3.81 -24.67 1.62
N VAL A 61 4.81 -23.80 1.42
CA VAL A 61 6.06 -23.84 2.19
C VAL A 61 5.96 -23.18 3.57
N GLY A 62 4.78 -22.66 3.93
CA GLY A 62 4.49 -22.12 5.25
C GLY A 62 4.68 -20.61 5.38
N ALA A 63 4.70 -19.84 4.28
CA ALA A 63 4.67 -18.39 4.37
C ALA A 63 3.45 -17.94 5.19
N HIS A 64 3.63 -16.93 6.04
CA HIS A 64 2.55 -16.42 6.88
C HIS A 64 1.68 -15.41 6.14
N ALA A 65 2.27 -14.79 5.10
CA ALA A 65 1.62 -13.80 4.27
C ALA A 65 2.17 -13.83 2.85
N ILE A 66 1.38 -13.28 1.94
CA ILE A 66 1.79 -12.96 0.58
C ILE A 66 1.90 -11.44 0.50
N GLU A 67 2.90 -10.94 -0.22
CA GLU A 67 2.90 -9.58 -0.74
C GLU A 67 2.74 -9.64 -2.26
N THR A 68 1.97 -8.72 -2.81
CA THR A 68 1.72 -8.60 -4.25
C THR A 68 1.54 -7.14 -4.64
N ASP A 69 1.80 -6.86 -5.90
CA ASP A 69 1.71 -5.52 -6.47
C ASP A 69 0.43 -5.37 -7.31
N VAL A 70 -0.29 -4.25 -7.19
CA VAL A 70 -1.53 -4.01 -7.93
C VAL A 70 -1.38 -2.94 -9.01
N HIS A 71 -1.93 -3.22 -10.20
CA HIS A 71 -2.18 -2.26 -11.27
C HIS A 71 -3.59 -2.42 -11.83
N LEU A 72 -4.02 -1.45 -12.63
CA LEU A 72 -5.26 -1.53 -13.42
C LEU A 72 -4.97 -1.83 -14.89
N SER A 73 -5.75 -2.74 -15.47
CA SER A 73 -5.94 -2.80 -16.93
C SER A 73 -6.70 -1.56 -17.43
N LYS A 74 -6.72 -1.37 -18.75
CA LYS A 74 -7.45 -0.26 -19.41
C LYS A 74 -8.95 -0.26 -19.09
N ASP A 75 -9.56 -1.45 -19.02
CA ASP A 75 -10.97 -1.67 -18.70
C ASP A 75 -11.26 -1.79 -17.19
N GLY A 76 -10.30 -1.46 -16.33
CA GLY A 76 -10.52 -1.32 -14.88
C GLY A 76 -10.47 -2.62 -14.08
N VAL A 77 -9.90 -3.70 -14.63
CA VAL A 77 -9.64 -4.93 -13.89
C VAL A 77 -8.36 -4.76 -13.06
N VAL A 78 -8.45 -5.11 -11.77
CA VAL A 78 -7.30 -5.08 -10.85
C VAL A 78 -6.43 -6.33 -11.09
N VAL A 79 -5.26 -6.12 -11.68
CA VAL A 79 -4.30 -7.17 -12.04
C VAL A 79 -3.06 -7.12 -11.14
N LEU A 80 -2.37 -8.26 -11.04
CA LEU A 80 -1.20 -8.40 -10.18
C LEU A 80 0.09 -8.42 -11.02
N SER A 81 0.94 -7.41 -10.82
CA SER A 81 2.24 -7.27 -11.51
C SER A 81 3.07 -6.21 -10.81
N HIS A 82 4.39 -6.40 -10.71
CA HIS A 82 5.22 -5.37 -10.10
C HIS A 82 5.39 -4.17 -11.01
N ASP A 83 5.78 -4.42 -12.25
CA ASP A 83 6.09 -3.38 -13.21
C ASP A 83 4.79 -2.85 -13.81
N ALA A 84 4.74 -1.54 -14.07
CA ALA A 84 3.68 -0.95 -14.86
C ALA A 84 3.74 -1.36 -16.35
N THR A 85 4.84 -1.97 -16.80
CA THR A 85 5.08 -2.40 -18.18
C THR A 85 5.12 -3.92 -18.31
N LEU A 86 4.77 -4.43 -19.49
CA LEU A 86 4.72 -5.86 -19.76
C LEU A 86 6.09 -6.46 -20.10
N LYS A 87 7.10 -5.63 -20.37
CA LYS A 87 8.33 -6.05 -21.05
C LYS A 87 9.12 -7.10 -20.27
N ARG A 88 9.37 -6.87 -18.98
CA ARG A 88 10.23 -7.74 -18.17
C ARG A 88 9.61 -9.12 -17.95
N CYS A 89 8.33 -9.16 -17.56
CA CYS A 89 7.68 -10.41 -17.18
C CYS A 89 7.04 -11.15 -18.36
N PHE A 90 6.58 -10.44 -19.40
CA PHE A 90 5.79 -11.03 -20.50
C PHE A 90 6.41 -10.82 -21.89
N GLY A 91 7.54 -10.10 -21.99
CA GLY A 91 8.24 -9.86 -23.25
C GLY A 91 7.53 -8.93 -24.23
N ARG A 92 6.40 -8.33 -23.84
CA ARG A 92 5.60 -7.42 -24.67
C ARG A 92 5.89 -5.95 -24.36
N GLU A 93 5.83 -5.10 -25.38
CA GLU A 93 5.93 -3.66 -25.19
C GLU A 93 4.60 -3.07 -24.69
N GLY A 94 4.67 -1.90 -24.06
CA GLY A 94 3.51 -1.16 -23.55
C GLY A 94 3.28 -1.30 -22.05
N LYS A 95 2.37 -0.46 -21.52
CA LYS A 95 1.96 -0.48 -20.11
C LYS A 95 0.73 -1.34 -19.92
N ILE A 96 0.58 -1.88 -18.72
CA ILE A 96 -0.63 -2.66 -18.34
C ILE A 96 -1.90 -1.83 -18.58
N LEU A 97 -1.88 -0.54 -18.21
CA LEU A 97 -3.00 0.39 -18.37
C LEU A 97 -3.38 0.67 -19.83
N ASP A 98 -2.55 0.27 -20.80
CA ASP A 98 -2.83 0.49 -22.23
C ASP A 98 -3.70 -0.64 -22.83
N PHE A 99 -3.90 -1.75 -22.11
CA PHE A 99 -4.57 -2.95 -22.64
C PHE A 99 -5.75 -3.42 -21.77
N ASP A 100 -6.77 -3.94 -22.43
CA ASP A 100 -7.94 -4.55 -21.79
C ASP A 100 -7.58 -5.94 -21.20
N TRP A 101 -8.36 -6.39 -20.22
CA TRP A 101 -8.15 -7.68 -19.56
C TRP A 101 -8.15 -8.86 -20.53
N SER A 102 -8.97 -8.83 -21.58
CA SER A 102 -9.01 -9.90 -22.59
C SER A 102 -7.65 -10.15 -23.25
N TYR A 103 -6.86 -9.10 -23.49
CA TYR A 103 -5.51 -9.23 -23.99
C TYR A 103 -4.53 -9.63 -22.89
N LEU A 104 -4.55 -8.95 -21.74
CA LEU A 104 -3.63 -9.21 -20.63
C LEU A 104 -3.71 -10.66 -20.14
N SER A 105 -4.93 -11.19 -20.03
CA SER A 105 -5.20 -12.58 -19.65
C SER A 105 -4.69 -13.60 -20.66
N SER A 106 -4.41 -13.22 -21.91
CA SER A 106 -3.79 -14.12 -22.90
C SER A 106 -2.28 -14.27 -22.73
N LEU A 107 -1.63 -13.34 -22.02
CA LEU A 107 -0.18 -13.29 -21.88
C LEU A 107 0.31 -14.41 -20.97
N ARG A 108 1.58 -14.78 -21.17
CA ARG A 108 2.32 -15.77 -20.38
C ARG A 108 3.62 -15.17 -19.85
N THR A 109 4.00 -15.50 -18.63
CA THR A 109 5.30 -15.13 -18.08
C THR A 109 6.43 -15.70 -18.94
N LEU A 110 7.56 -15.00 -19.05
CA LEU A 110 8.76 -15.49 -19.73
C LEU A 110 9.52 -16.53 -18.91
N GLN A 111 9.42 -16.45 -17.58
CA GLN A 111 9.98 -17.47 -16.70
C GLN A 111 9.05 -18.68 -16.67
N GLU A 112 9.65 -19.88 -16.60
CA GLU A 112 8.94 -21.15 -16.43
C GLU A 112 8.53 -21.38 -14.96
N PRO A 113 7.38 -22.03 -14.69
CA PRO A 113 6.35 -22.40 -15.67
C PRO A 113 5.69 -21.17 -16.29
N HIS A 114 5.47 -21.18 -17.60
CA HIS A 114 4.80 -20.07 -18.31
C HIS A 114 3.33 -19.91 -17.87
N GLU A 115 3.03 -18.88 -17.09
CA GLU A 115 1.72 -18.70 -16.43
C GLU A 115 1.03 -17.39 -16.83
N HIS A 116 -0.30 -17.35 -16.67
CA HIS A 116 -1.07 -16.13 -16.89
C HIS A 116 -0.85 -15.10 -15.78
N MET A 117 -1.03 -13.83 -16.15
CA MET A 117 -1.21 -12.75 -15.18
C MET A 117 -2.48 -13.00 -14.35
N PRO A 118 -2.42 -13.02 -13.01
CA PRO A 118 -3.60 -13.14 -12.17
C PRO A 118 -4.26 -11.80 -11.90
N ARG A 119 -5.54 -11.84 -11.57
CA ARG A 119 -6.30 -10.72 -10.99
C ARG A 119 -6.22 -10.76 -9.47
N LEU A 120 -6.44 -9.62 -8.83
CA LEU A 120 -6.66 -9.58 -7.38
C LEU A 120 -7.84 -10.50 -6.98
N PHE A 121 -8.88 -10.56 -7.81
CA PHE A 121 -10.03 -11.45 -7.60
C PHE A 121 -9.60 -12.92 -7.45
N ASP A 122 -8.74 -13.42 -8.34
CA ASP A 122 -8.30 -14.83 -8.36
C ASP A 122 -7.52 -15.18 -7.07
N LEU A 123 -6.67 -14.26 -6.60
CA LEU A 123 -5.94 -14.42 -5.34
C LEU A 123 -6.87 -14.37 -4.12
N LEU A 124 -7.85 -13.49 -4.10
CA LEU A 124 -8.81 -13.40 -3.01
C LEU A 124 -9.70 -14.65 -2.93
N GLU A 125 -10.16 -15.18 -4.08
CA GLU A 125 -10.91 -16.44 -4.13
C GLU A 125 -10.09 -17.60 -3.56
N TYR A 126 -8.82 -17.71 -3.96
CA TYR A 126 -7.91 -18.69 -3.37
C TYR A 126 -7.82 -18.51 -1.86
N LEU A 127 -7.53 -17.30 -1.37
CA LEU A 127 -7.38 -17.02 0.07
C LEU A 127 -8.68 -17.15 0.89
N ALA A 128 -9.85 -17.11 0.24
CA ALA A 128 -11.13 -17.38 0.88
C ALA A 128 -11.37 -18.88 1.13
N SER A 129 -10.55 -19.75 0.56
CA SER A 129 -10.66 -21.21 0.73
C SER A 129 -10.50 -21.63 2.20
N PRO A 130 -11.25 -22.64 2.67
CA PRO A 130 -11.14 -23.14 4.04
C PRO A 130 -9.70 -23.54 4.41
N GLY A 131 -9.28 -23.17 5.63
CA GLY A 131 -7.93 -23.46 6.13
C GLY A 131 -6.88 -22.39 5.82
N LEU A 132 -7.20 -21.41 4.96
CA LEU A 132 -6.29 -20.30 4.64
C LEU A 132 -6.56 -19.02 5.43
N GLU A 133 -7.45 -19.06 6.43
CA GLU A 133 -7.94 -17.86 7.13
C GLU A 133 -6.83 -17.10 7.88
N ASN A 134 -5.70 -17.76 8.15
CA ASN A 134 -4.53 -17.17 8.82
C ASN A 134 -3.45 -16.66 7.87
N ILE A 135 -3.61 -16.88 6.57
CA ILE A 135 -2.78 -16.26 5.54
C ILE A 135 -3.34 -14.85 5.30
N TRP A 136 -2.46 -13.87 5.45
CA TRP A 136 -2.76 -12.46 5.21
C TRP A 136 -1.99 -11.92 4.01
N LEU A 137 -2.37 -10.74 3.54
CA LEU A 137 -1.93 -10.14 2.29
C LEU A 137 -1.40 -8.73 2.52
N ILE A 138 -0.29 -8.38 1.88
CA ILE A 138 0.11 -7.00 1.64
C ILE A 138 -0.21 -6.67 0.19
N LEU A 139 -1.01 -5.62 -0.04
CA LEU A 139 -1.23 -5.06 -1.36
C LEU A 139 -0.32 -3.85 -1.55
N ASP A 140 0.77 -3.98 -2.30
CA ASP A 140 1.59 -2.83 -2.73
C ASP A 140 0.85 -2.06 -3.84
N ILE A 141 0.29 -0.90 -3.46
CA ILE A 141 -0.46 -0.02 -4.33
C ILE A 141 0.51 0.88 -5.10
N LYS A 142 0.74 0.52 -6.37
CA LYS A 142 1.64 1.27 -7.25
C LYS A 142 1.07 2.63 -7.62
N VAL A 143 1.99 3.56 -7.92
CA VAL A 143 1.69 4.99 -8.12
C VAL A 143 1.44 5.36 -9.59
N ASP A 144 1.36 4.36 -10.47
CA ASP A 144 1.28 4.54 -11.93
C ASP A 144 -0.16 4.71 -12.44
N ASN A 145 -1.17 4.31 -11.65
CA ASN A 145 -2.59 4.52 -11.95
C ASN A 145 -3.13 5.81 -11.31
N ASP A 146 -4.32 6.26 -11.75
CA ASP A 146 -5.06 7.27 -11.00
C ASP A 146 -5.39 6.73 -9.59
N ALA A 147 -5.13 7.56 -8.58
CA ALA A 147 -5.20 7.13 -7.19
C ALA A 147 -6.64 6.84 -6.73
N ASP A 148 -7.63 7.58 -7.23
CA ASP A 148 -9.03 7.36 -6.88
C ASP A 148 -9.55 6.08 -7.54
N ASP A 149 -9.29 5.92 -8.85
CA ASP A 149 -9.71 4.74 -9.60
C ASP A 149 -9.13 3.45 -9.02
N VAL A 150 -7.82 3.41 -8.75
CA VAL A 150 -7.18 2.19 -8.23
C VAL A 150 -7.74 1.81 -6.85
N MET A 151 -7.95 2.78 -5.97
CA MET A 151 -8.50 2.52 -4.64
C MET A 151 -9.96 2.07 -4.70
N ARG A 152 -10.78 2.73 -5.53
CA ARG A 152 -12.19 2.39 -5.74
C ARG A 152 -12.35 0.98 -6.32
N LEU A 153 -11.52 0.63 -7.31
CA LEU A 153 -11.58 -0.67 -7.99
C LEU A 153 -11.01 -1.81 -7.14
N ILE A 154 -9.96 -1.57 -6.34
CA ILE A 154 -9.52 -2.52 -5.30
C ILE A 154 -10.66 -2.80 -4.32
N ALA A 155 -11.32 -1.75 -3.81
CA ALA A 155 -12.41 -1.91 -2.87
C ALA A 155 -13.59 -2.69 -3.46
N ASN A 156 -13.97 -2.37 -4.70
CA ASN A 156 -15.00 -3.11 -5.42
C ASN A 156 -14.62 -4.58 -5.63
N THR A 157 -13.35 -4.88 -5.90
CA THR A 157 -12.86 -6.26 -6.07
C THR A 157 -12.91 -7.02 -4.75
N ILE A 158 -12.46 -6.41 -3.64
CA ILE A 158 -12.50 -7.02 -2.30
C ILE A 158 -13.94 -7.34 -1.87
N ARG A 159 -14.91 -6.46 -2.15
CA ARG A 159 -16.33 -6.68 -1.80
C ARG A 159 -16.98 -7.82 -2.59
N GLN A 160 -16.47 -8.16 -3.77
CA GLN A 160 -17.03 -9.25 -4.59
C GLN A 160 -16.68 -10.64 -4.07
N VAL A 161 -15.62 -10.77 -3.26
CA VAL A 161 -15.16 -12.06 -2.74
C VAL A 161 -15.40 -12.11 -1.23
N PRO A 162 -16.32 -12.93 -0.70
CA PRO A 162 -16.48 -13.09 0.74
C PRO A 162 -15.22 -13.72 1.39
N PRO A 163 -14.77 -13.25 2.57
CA PRO A 163 -13.51 -13.67 3.20
C PRO A 163 -13.49 -15.08 3.84
N GLY A 164 -14.58 -15.84 3.70
CA GLY A 164 -14.85 -17.05 4.49
C GLY A 164 -15.44 -16.74 5.87
N MET A 165 -15.82 -17.78 6.63
CA MET A 165 -16.66 -17.63 7.84
C MET A 165 -15.91 -17.11 9.09
N LYS A 166 -14.57 -17.21 9.16
CA LYS A 166 -13.83 -17.05 10.43
C LYS A 166 -13.12 -15.71 10.63
N ARG A 167 -12.62 -15.08 9.56
CA ARG A 167 -11.81 -13.85 9.67
C ARG A 167 -12.10 -12.90 8.51
N PRO A 168 -12.57 -11.66 8.78
CA PRO A 168 -12.93 -10.73 7.73
C PRO A 168 -11.70 -10.12 7.05
N TRP A 169 -11.86 -9.56 5.84
CA TRP A 169 -10.74 -8.97 5.08
C TRP A 169 -9.93 -7.87 5.80
N PRO A 170 -10.52 -6.97 6.61
CA PRO A 170 -9.74 -6.01 7.40
C PRO A 170 -8.73 -6.65 8.38
N GLU A 171 -8.95 -7.90 8.79
CA GLU A 171 -8.01 -8.67 9.62
C GLU A 171 -7.04 -9.54 8.82
N ARG A 172 -7.05 -9.39 7.49
CA ARG A 172 -6.28 -10.24 6.57
C ARG A 172 -5.59 -9.46 5.45
N ILE A 173 -5.93 -8.20 5.21
CA ILE A 173 -5.35 -7.39 4.13
C ILE A 173 -4.75 -6.12 4.71
N ASN A 174 -3.47 -5.88 4.41
CA ASN A 174 -2.73 -4.68 4.77
C ASN A 174 -2.41 -3.87 3.51
N LEU A 175 -2.86 -2.62 3.46
CA LEU A 175 -2.76 -1.75 2.29
C LEU A 175 -1.40 -1.02 2.28
N GLY A 176 -0.53 -1.39 1.37
CA GLY A 176 0.80 -0.80 1.20
C GLY A 176 0.77 0.48 0.38
N CYS A 177 1.07 1.61 1.01
CA CYS A 177 1.03 2.95 0.39
C CYS A 177 2.41 3.62 0.39
N TRP A 178 2.87 4.03 -0.79
CA TRP A 178 4.13 4.77 -0.97
C TRP A 178 4.02 6.26 -0.64
N THR A 179 2.83 6.84 -0.83
CA THR A 179 2.61 8.29 -0.73
C THR A 179 1.40 8.62 0.15
N ALA A 180 1.47 9.75 0.85
CA ALA A 180 0.43 10.15 1.80
C ALA A 180 -0.94 10.42 1.15
N LYS A 181 -0.98 10.67 -0.17
CA LYS A 181 -2.20 10.97 -0.91
C LYS A 181 -3.21 9.80 -0.93
N TYR A 182 -2.76 8.57 -0.73
CA TYR A 182 -3.63 7.39 -0.68
C TYR A 182 -4.34 7.20 0.66
N LEU A 183 -3.83 7.80 1.75
CA LEU A 183 -4.42 7.63 3.09
C LEU A 183 -5.91 8.04 3.16
N PRO A 184 -6.33 9.23 2.70
CA PRO A 184 -7.76 9.58 2.71
C PRO A 184 -8.60 8.67 1.80
N LEU A 185 -8.03 8.14 0.72
CA LEU A 185 -8.74 7.24 -0.20
C LEU A 185 -8.94 5.85 0.43
N CYS A 186 -7.95 5.36 1.19
CA CYS A 186 -8.08 4.14 1.99
C CYS A 186 -9.23 4.28 2.99
N GLU A 187 -9.28 5.38 3.75
CA GLU A 187 -10.37 5.64 4.70
C GLU A 187 -11.74 5.75 4.00
N THR A 188 -11.78 6.30 2.79
CA THR A 188 -13.01 6.47 2.00
C THR A 188 -13.53 5.13 1.48
N TYR A 189 -12.67 4.32 0.85
CA TYR A 189 -13.10 3.13 0.12
C TYR A 189 -12.99 1.83 0.91
N LEU A 190 -12.03 1.75 1.84
CA LEU A 190 -11.70 0.58 2.65
C LEU A 190 -11.52 1.00 4.13
N PRO A 191 -12.56 1.57 4.77
CA PRO A 191 -12.48 1.92 6.18
C PRO A 191 -12.15 0.68 7.02
N ASN A 192 -11.40 0.89 8.10
CA ASN A 192 -10.90 -0.14 9.02
C ASN A 192 -9.81 -1.08 8.49
N PHE A 193 -9.47 -1.03 7.20
CA PHE A 193 -8.32 -1.80 6.70
C PHE A 193 -7.01 -1.21 7.24
N PRO A 194 -6.08 -2.05 7.73
CA PRO A 194 -4.78 -1.58 8.16
C PRO A 194 -3.98 -1.06 6.97
N ILE A 195 -3.28 0.05 7.18
CA ILE A 195 -2.41 0.67 6.18
C ILE A 195 -0.96 0.52 6.59
N SER A 196 -0.10 0.19 5.64
CA SER A 196 1.36 0.19 5.77
C SER A 196 1.96 1.34 4.97
N HIS A 197 2.86 2.12 5.56
CA HIS A 197 3.69 3.02 4.77
C HIS A 197 4.86 2.24 4.15
N ILE A 198 4.93 2.19 2.82
CA ILE A 198 6.07 1.63 2.09
C ILE A 198 7.08 2.74 1.82
N GLY A 199 8.35 2.52 2.12
CA GLY A 199 9.37 3.53 1.83
C GLY A 199 10.80 3.10 2.07
N PHE A 200 11.71 4.00 1.71
CA PHE A 200 13.16 3.84 1.86
C PHE A 200 13.79 5.05 2.54
N ASN A 201 13.02 5.80 3.32
CA ASN A 201 13.51 6.97 4.06
C ASN A 201 12.90 7.01 5.46
N ILE A 202 13.72 6.78 6.48
CA ILE A 202 13.28 6.77 7.88
C ILE A 202 12.70 8.11 8.33
N TYR A 203 13.29 9.24 7.91
CA TYR A 203 12.79 10.55 8.31
C TYR A 203 11.40 10.83 7.76
N TYR A 204 11.15 10.40 6.52
CA TYR A 204 9.83 10.49 5.93
C TYR A 204 8.85 9.53 6.63
N ALA A 205 9.26 8.27 6.82
CA ALA A 205 8.47 7.26 7.52
C ALA A 205 8.05 7.72 8.94
N ARG A 206 8.95 8.36 9.70
CA ARG A 206 8.64 8.91 11.04
C ARG A 206 7.45 9.85 11.06
N ARG A 207 7.16 10.56 9.96
CA ARG A 207 6.01 11.47 9.91
C ARG A 207 4.69 10.72 10.07
N PHE A 208 4.63 9.46 9.62
CA PHE A 208 3.43 8.63 9.70
C PHE A 208 3.23 7.96 11.06
N LEU A 209 4.21 8.00 11.97
CA LEU A 209 4.01 7.55 13.36
C LEU A 209 2.90 8.34 14.08
N LYS A 210 2.69 9.60 13.66
CA LYS A 210 1.62 10.46 14.16
C LYS A 210 0.27 10.23 13.47
N SER A 211 0.23 9.44 12.40
CA SER A 211 -1.00 9.17 11.66
C SER A 211 -1.78 8.05 12.36
N PRO A 212 -3.07 8.25 12.69
CA PRO A 212 -3.87 7.19 13.30
C PRO A 212 -4.07 6.00 12.34
N SER A 213 -4.20 6.28 11.04
CA SER A 213 -4.51 5.27 9.99
C SER A 213 -3.34 4.36 9.64
N VAL A 214 -2.09 4.80 9.82
CA VAL A 214 -0.90 3.98 9.48
C VAL A 214 -0.60 3.01 10.61
N SER A 215 -0.91 1.74 10.39
CA SER A 215 -0.76 0.64 11.35
C SER A 215 0.62 -0.02 11.33
N SER A 216 1.35 0.09 10.22
CA SER A 216 2.62 -0.59 10.02
C SER A 216 3.55 0.17 9.06
N PHE A 217 4.80 -0.27 9.00
CA PHE A 217 5.83 0.26 8.11
C PHE A 217 6.49 -0.86 7.32
N ASN A 218 6.61 -0.71 6.01
CA ASN A 218 7.30 -1.64 5.13
C ASN A 218 8.53 -0.94 4.54
N LEU A 219 9.70 -1.12 5.15
CA LEU A 219 10.88 -0.30 4.87
C LEU A 219 12.02 -1.06 4.22
N LEU A 220 12.74 -0.39 3.33
CA LEU A 220 13.97 -0.94 2.76
C LEU A 220 14.94 -1.33 3.88
N GLN A 221 15.33 -2.61 3.97
CA GLN A 221 16.11 -3.13 5.10
C GLN A 221 17.38 -2.31 5.34
N ARG A 222 18.05 -1.89 4.27
CA ARG A 222 19.32 -1.17 4.35
C ARG A 222 19.22 0.15 5.10
N VAL A 223 18.08 0.86 5.05
CA VAL A 223 17.93 2.10 5.83
C VAL A 223 17.73 1.81 7.31
N MET A 224 17.22 0.62 7.65
CA MET A 224 17.00 0.19 9.04
C MET A 224 18.27 -0.22 9.77
N VAL A 225 19.41 -0.32 9.06
CA VAL A 225 20.70 -0.65 9.66
C VAL A 225 21.30 0.58 10.36
N GLY A 226 21.78 0.37 11.59
CA GLY A 226 22.42 1.41 12.42
C GLY A 226 21.51 2.03 13.49
N PRO A 227 21.97 3.08 14.20
CA PRO A 227 21.27 3.66 15.35
C PRO A 227 19.93 4.31 15.00
N LEU A 228 19.82 4.97 13.83
CA LEU A 228 18.59 5.64 13.40
C LEU A 228 17.48 4.64 13.12
N GLY A 229 17.79 3.55 12.40
CA GLY A 229 16.84 2.47 12.15
C GLY A 229 16.44 1.74 13.42
N HIS A 230 17.38 1.50 14.33
CA HIS A 230 17.06 0.93 15.63
C HIS A 230 16.12 1.83 16.44
N ARG A 231 16.39 3.14 16.50
CA ARG A 231 15.52 4.07 17.21
C ARG A 231 14.13 4.15 16.58
N PHE A 232 14.06 4.12 15.24
CA PHE A 232 12.78 4.08 14.54
C PHE A 232 11.97 2.84 14.90
N LEU A 233 12.61 1.65 14.91
CA LEU A 233 11.95 0.40 15.28
C LEU A 233 11.38 0.47 16.71
N CYS A 234 12.17 0.93 17.68
CA CYS A 234 11.71 1.11 19.05
C CYS A 234 10.54 2.10 19.15
N ASP A 235 10.62 3.25 18.46
CA ASP A 235 9.55 4.25 18.47
C ASP A 235 8.26 3.71 17.80
N ALA A 236 8.38 2.90 16.74
CA ALA A 236 7.26 2.26 16.06
C ALA A 236 6.57 1.22 16.97
N HIS A 237 7.34 0.36 17.62
CA HIS A 237 6.83 -0.64 18.57
C HIS A 237 6.20 0.02 19.80
N ALA A 238 6.80 1.08 20.34
CA ALA A 238 6.22 1.86 21.44
C ALA A 238 4.88 2.49 21.04
N ALA A 239 4.71 2.84 19.76
CA ALA A 239 3.45 3.30 19.19
C ALA A 239 2.50 2.16 18.76
N GLY A 240 2.84 0.90 19.06
CA GLY A 240 2.03 -0.28 18.74
C GLY A 240 1.98 -0.63 17.25
N ARG A 241 2.92 -0.13 16.44
CA ARG A 241 2.98 -0.30 14.98
C ARG A 241 3.97 -1.39 14.58
N SER A 242 3.58 -2.23 13.64
CA SER A 242 4.45 -3.30 13.12
C SER A 242 5.48 -2.75 12.13
N VAL A 243 6.67 -3.34 12.07
CA VAL A 243 7.72 -2.99 11.12
C VAL A 243 8.15 -4.21 10.32
N PHE A 244 8.02 -4.12 9.00
CA PHE A 244 8.52 -5.09 8.04
C PHE A 244 9.72 -4.53 7.29
N VAL A 245 10.59 -5.42 6.83
CA VAL A 245 11.75 -5.06 6.02
C VAL A 245 11.78 -5.80 4.68
N TRP A 246 12.14 -5.08 3.62
CA TRP A 246 12.23 -5.61 2.25
C TRP A 246 13.51 -5.17 1.54
N THR A 247 13.93 -5.83 0.46
CA THR A 247 13.71 -7.26 0.20
C THR A 247 14.91 -8.01 0.76
N VAL A 248 14.69 -9.01 1.61
CA VAL A 248 15.74 -9.70 2.36
C VAL A 248 15.90 -11.13 1.85
N ASN A 249 17.04 -11.42 1.20
CA ASN A 249 17.27 -12.72 0.55
C ASN A 249 18.56 -13.43 1.02
N ASP A 250 19.51 -12.69 1.60
CA ASP A 250 20.74 -13.25 2.14
C ASP A 250 20.59 -13.62 3.62
N VAL A 251 21.29 -14.69 4.03
CA VAL A 251 21.17 -15.26 5.38
C VAL A 251 21.63 -14.29 6.46
N GLY A 252 22.65 -13.47 6.18
CA GLY A 252 23.15 -12.46 7.12
C GLY A 252 22.06 -11.45 7.48
N THR A 253 21.40 -10.89 6.47
CA THR A 253 20.30 -9.93 6.64
C THR A 253 19.05 -10.59 7.25
N MET A 254 18.78 -11.87 6.95
CA MET A 254 17.71 -12.63 7.63
C MET A 254 17.97 -12.76 9.13
N ARG A 255 19.18 -13.18 9.52
CA ARG A 255 19.59 -13.29 10.94
C ARG A 255 19.59 -11.93 11.62
N TRP A 256 20.05 -10.89 10.94
CA TRP A 256 19.96 -9.51 11.43
C TRP A 256 18.51 -9.12 11.72
N SER A 257 17.58 -9.43 10.80
CA SER A 257 16.16 -9.10 10.97
C SER A 257 15.55 -9.80 12.19
N ILE A 258 15.88 -11.08 12.40
CA ILE A 258 15.47 -11.85 13.58
C ILE A 258 16.04 -11.24 14.87
N ARG A 259 17.34 -10.90 14.89
CA ARG A 259 18.00 -10.29 16.06
C ARG A 259 17.45 -8.93 16.41
N ARG A 260 17.12 -8.12 15.40
CA ARG A 260 16.53 -6.81 15.60
C ARG A 260 15.08 -6.86 16.08
N GLY A 261 14.40 -7.98 15.91
CA GLY A 261 13.01 -8.13 16.33
C GLY A 261 12.03 -7.37 15.43
N VAL A 262 12.30 -7.29 14.12
CA VAL A 262 11.28 -6.78 13.17
C VAL A 262 10.07 -7.73 13.14
N ASP A 263 8.89 -7.22 12.80
CA ASP A 263 7.65 -8.00 12.81
C ASP A 263 7.49 -8.91 11.60
N GLY A 264 8.12 -8.56 10.48
CA GLY A 264 8.02 -9.31 9.24
C GLY A 264 9.20 -9.08 8.30
N VAL A 265 9.48 -10.08 7.49
CA VAL A 265 10.54 -10.05 6.47
C VAL A 265 9.92 -10.40 5.14
N LEU A 266 10.00 -9.46 4.20
CA LEU A 266 9.63 -9.67 2.80
C LEU A 266 10.83 -10.29 2.09
N THR A 267 10.65 -11.51 1.62
CA THR A 267 11.70 -12.32 1.00
C THR A 267 11.19 -13.01 -0.24
N ASP A 268 12.08 -13.19 -1.21
CA ASP A 268 11.79 -13.95 -2.43
C ASP A 268 11.73 -15.46 -2.15
N ASP A 269 12.39 -15.91 -1.08
CA ASP A 269 12.47 -17.31 -0.66
C ASP A 269 11.94 -17.49 0.77
N PRO A 270 10.60 -17.55 0.94
CA PRO A 270 9.97 -17.74 2.24
C PRO A 270 10.42 -19.03 2.92
N LYS A 271 10.68 -20.11 2.17
CA LYS A 271 11.17 -21.37 2.74
C LYS A 271 12.54 -21.18 3.38
N LYS A 272 13.48 -20.57 2.67
CA LYS A 272 14.82 -20.28 3.20
C LYS A 272 14.76 -19.42 4.46
N PHE A 273 13.90 -18.40 4.48
CA PHE A 273 13.75 -17.58 5.68
C PHE A 273 13.17 -18.38 6.86
N LEU A 274 12.17 -19.24 6.62
CA LEU A 274 11.63 -20.13 7.65
C LEU A 274 12.68 -21.12 8.17
N ASP A 275 13.54 -21.65 7.31
CA ASP A 275 14.68 -22.49 7.69
C ASP A 275 15.64 -21.72 8.62
N VAL A 276 16.00 -20.48 8.25
CA VAL A 276 16.85 -19.61 9.09
C VAL A 276 16.18 -19.32 10.44
N CYS A 277 14.88 -19.06 10.48
CA CYS A 277 14.13 -18.87 11.73
C CYS A 277 14.14 -20.10 12.64
N ARG A 278 14.09 -21.32 12.06
CA ARG A 278 14.15 -22.58 12.82
C ARG A 278 15.53 -22.87 13.40
N GLU A 279 16.57 -22.54 12.66
CA GLU A 279 17.97 -22.77 13.03
C GLU A 279 18.58 -21.65 13.87
N PHE A 280 17.88 -20.51 13.98
CA PHE A 280 18.39 -19.33 14.67
C PHE A 280 18.65 -19.61 16.16
N ARG A 281 19.90 -19.41 16.59
CA ARG A 281 20.32 -19.46 18.00
C ARG A 281 20.98 -18.14 18.41
N GLU A 282 20.62 -17.63 19.58
CA GLU A 282 21.02 -16.31 20.08
C GLU A 282 22.41 -16.29 20.71
N ASP A 283 22.84 -17.44 21.23
CA ASP A 283 24.15 -17.66 21.85
C ASP A 283 25.32 -17.65 20.85
N ILE A 284 25.02 -17.80 19.56
CA ILE A 284 26.00 -17.62 18.47
C ILE A 284 26.17 -16.11 18.23
N TYR A 285 26.87 -15.45 19.16
CA TYR A 285 27.41 -14.10 18.97
C TYR A 285 28.48 -14.15 17.88
N LEU A 286 28.14 -13.66 16.69
CA LEU A 286 29.16 -13.31 15.70
C LEU A 286 29.53 -11.85 15.96
N GLU A 287 30.81 -11.56 16.19
CA GLU A 287 31.37 -10.19 16.21
C GLU A 287 31.05 -9.38 14.93
N GLU A 288 30.53 -10.06 13.90
CA GLU A 288 30.13 -9.57 12.57
C GLU A 288 29.05 -8.47 12.56
N ASP A 289 28.34 -8.21 13.66
CA ASP A 289 27.33 -7.14 13.70
C ASP A 289 27.86 -5.73 13.95
N ARG A 290 29.14 -5.63 14.35
CA ARG A 290 29.77 -4.31 14.48
C ARG A 290 30.10 -3.80 13.09
N LEU A 291 29.31 -2.83 12.65
CA LEU A 291 29.61 -2.08 11.44
C LEU A 291 31.00 -1.44 11.61
N THR A 292 31.89 -1.75 10.69
CA THR A 292 33.13 -0.99 10.51
C THR A 292 32.80 0.48 10.22
N VAL A 293 33.71 1.40 10.54
CA VAL A 293 33.54 2.83 10.23
C VAL A 293 33.23 3.04 8.75
N ARG A 294 33.87 2.26 7.86
CA ARG A 294 33.61 2.29 6.41
C ARG A 294 32.18 1.87 6.07
N GLN A 295 31.68 0.79 6.65
CA GLN A 295 30.29 0.35 6.45
C GLN A 295 29.31 1.39 6.99
N TYR A 296 29.60 1.97 8.15
CA TYR A 296 28.78 3.03 8.75
C TYR A 296 28.71 4.28 7.86
N LEU A 297 29.86 4.79 7.39
CA LEU A 297 29.90 5.92 6.45
C LEU A 297 29.19 5.58 5.14
N GLY A 298 29.30 4.34 4.65
CA GLY A 298 28.55 3.86 3.50
C GLY A 298 27.03 3.87 3.71
N LEU A 299 26.54 3.55 4.91
CA LEU A 299 25.12 3.65 5.27
C LEU A 299 24.66 5.11 5.37
N VAL A 300 25.49 6.01 5.90
CA VAL A 300 25.18 7.45 5.94
C VAL A 300 25.05 7.99 4.52
N GLY A 301 26.04 7.72 3.66
CA GLY A 301 25.99 8.09 2.24
C GLY A 301 24.76 7.53 1.54
N PHE A 302 24.41 6.26 1.80
CA PHE A 302 23.20 5.64 1.26
C PHE A 302 21.92 6.34 1.73
N ASN A 303 21.82 6.72 3.00
CA ASN A 303 20.65 7.44 3.52
C ASN A 303 20.49 8.83 2.89
N ILE A 304 21.60 9.51 2.58
CA ILE A 304 21.57 10.79 1.85
C ILE A 304 21.03 10.57 0.44
N VAL A 305 21.55 9.57 -0.29
CA VAL A 305 21.06 9.21 -1.63
C VAL A 305 19.58 8.85 -1.57
N ALA A 306 19.16 8.03 -0.61
CA ALA A 306 17.78 7.66 -0.38
C ALA A 306 16.89 8.88 -0.08
N ALA A 307 17.40 9.89 0.63
CA ALA A 307 16.68 11.13 0.87
C ALA A 307 16.48 11.95 -0.41
N VAL A 308 17.50 12.06 -1.26
CA VAL A 308 17.40 12.72 -2.57
C VAL A 308 16.42 11.97 -3.48
N LEU A 309 16.54 10.64 -3.57
CA LEU A 309 15.63 9.82 -4.37
C LEU A 309 14.18 9.94 -3.87
N ASN A 310 13.96 10.00 -2.55
CA ASN A 310 12.64 10.20 -1.98
C ASN A 310 12.08 11.59 -2.33
N LEU A 311 12.92 12.63 -2.33
CA LEU A 311 12.50 13.98 -2.75
C LEU A 311 12.09 13.99 -4.23
N LEU A 312 12.86 13.37 -5.11
CA LEU A 312 12.55 13.25 -6.54
C LEU A 312 11.28 12.44 -6.77
N PHE A 313 11.12 11.31 -6.08
CA PHE A 313 9.93 10.47 -6.14
C PHE A 313 8.68 11.26 -5.72
N ARG A 314 8.73 11.94 -4.57
CA ARG A 314 7.63 12.78 -4.09
C ARG A 314 7.35 13.97 -5.01
N TRP A 315 8.38 14.58 -5.59
CA TRP A 315 8.17 15.63 -6.58
C TRP A 315 7.39 15.12 -7.79
N ARG A 316 7.76 13.95 -8.30
CA ARG A 316 7.11 13.30 -9.45
C ARG A 316 5.67 12.83 -9.16
N HIS A 317 5.41 12.27 -7.98
CA HIS A 317 4.17 11.53 -7.69
C HIS A 317 3.25 12.15 -6.62
N GLU A 318 3.71 13.13 -5.84
CA GLU A 318 2.89 13.84 -4.84
C GLU A 318 2.70 15.32 -5.22
N LEU A 319 3.80 16.04 -5.48
CA LEU A 319 3.78 17.51 -5.59
C LEU A 319 3.37 17.99 -6.99
N ARG A 320 3.78 17.31 -8.06
CA ARG A 320 3.43 17.70 -9.43
C ARG A 320 1.92 17.66 -9.69
N ASP A 321 1.22 16.67 -9.15
CA ASP A 321 -0.23 16.54 -9.29
C ASP A 321 -0.95 17.64 -8.51
N HIS A 322 -0.46 17.98 -7.31
CA HIS A 322 -0.99 19.09 -6.53
C HIS A 322 -0.84 20.43 -7.26
N MET A 323 0.34 20.69 -7.85
CA MET A 323 0.57 21.91 -8.65
C MET A 323 -0.35 21.95 -9.87
N LYS A 324 -0.50 20.86 -10.63
CA LYS A 324 -1.43 20.79 -11.77
C LYS A 324 -2.88 21.10 -11.37
N LYS A 325 -3.35 20.56 -10.24
CA LYS A 325 -4.70 20.83 -9.70
C LYS A 325 -4.85 22.29 -9.27
N VAL A 326 -3.84 22.89 -8.63
CA VAL A 326 -3.84 24.32 -8.26
C VAL A 326 -3.85 25.23 -9.49
N THR A 327 -3.08 24.90 -10.54
CA THR A 327 -3.07 25.67 -11.79
C THR A 327 -4.39 25.52 -12.57
N ALA A 328 -4.99 24.33 -12.60
CA ALA A 328 -6.30 24.10 -13.20
C ALA A 328 -7.40 24.88 -12.47
N LYS A 329 -7.41 24.88 -11.13
CA LYS A 329 -8.35 25.64 -10.30
C LYS A 329 -8.22 27.17 -10.50
N ARG A 330 -6.99 27.66 -10.72
CA ARG A 330 -6.75 29.07 -11.09
C ARG A 330 -7.24 29.42 -12.50
N LYS A 331 -7.13 28.50 -13.47
CA LYS A 331 -7.68 28.72 -14.83
C LYS A 331 -9.21 28.73 -14.84
N THR A 332 -9.88 27.86 -14.07
CA THR A 332 -11.34 27.85 -13.95
C THR A 332 -11.91 29.05 -13.17
N MET A 333 -11.14 29.65 -12.26
CA MET A 333 -11.52 30.92 -11.62
C MET A 333 -11.18 32.16 -12.45
N GLY A 334 -10.30 32.04 -13.46
CA GLY A 334 -9.86 33.16 -14.31
C GLY A 334 -10.76 33.42 -15.53
N THR A 335 -11.75 32.57 -15.81
CA THR A 335 -12.68 32.72 -16.95
C THR A 335 -14.05 33.29 -16.56
N GLY A 336 -14.19 33.78 -15.32
CA GLY A 336 -15.45 34.32 -14.79
C GLY A 336 -15.30 35.71 -14.21
N ASN A 337 -14.81 36.69 -15.00
CA ASN A 337 -15.17 38.09 -14.79
C ASN A 337 -14.69 38.96 -15.96
N GLY A 338 -15.63 39.44 -16.76
CA GLY A 338 -15.36 40.33 -17.88
C GLY A 338 -16.61 40.72 -18.63
N ASN A 339 -17.56 41.38 -17.94
CA ASN A 339 -18.36 42.50 -18.45
C ASN A 339 -19.39 42.93 -17.40
N GLY A 340 -18.97 43.81 -16.50
CA GLY A 340 -19.88 44.65 -15.73
C GLY A 340 -20.04 45.99 -16.46
N ALA A 341 -21.17 46.19 -17.11
CA ALA A 341 -21.68 47.53 -17.40
C ALA A 341 -22.80 47.79 -16.38
N ALA A 342 -22.49 48.59 -15.37
CA ALA A 342 -23.44 49.06 -14.37
C ALA A 342 -24.27 50.20 -14.96
N ALA A 343 -25.60 50.05 -14.94
CA ALA A 343 -26.54 51.16 -15.12
C ALA A 343 -27.14 51.51 -13.75
N CYS A 344 -27.02 52.77 -13.35
CA CYS A 344 -27.57 53.33 -12.12
C CYS A 344 -29.11 53.41 -12.16
N PRO A 345 -29.81 53.28 -11.01
CA PRO A 345 -31.26 53.43 -10.94
C PRO A 345 -31.66 54.90 -10.69
N GLY A 346 -32.62 55.40 -11.46
CA GLY A 346 -33.20 56.73 -11.30
C GLY A 346 -34.65 56.78 -11.77
N ASP A 347 -35.53 56.92 -10.78
CA ASP A 347 -36.85 57.56 -10.76
C ASP A 347 -38.08 57.04 -11.53
N ARG A 348 -39.15 56.88 -10.72
CA ARG A 348 -40.57 56.70 -11.06
C ARG A 348 -41.12 57.91 -11.83
N LYS A 349 -42.07 57.67 -12.75
CA LYS A 349 -43.46 58.18 -12.68
C LYS A 349 -44.33 57.74 -13.88
N GLN A 350 -45.52 57.23 -13.53
CA GLN A 350 -46.88 57.47 -14.07
C GLN A 350 -47.26 57.25 -15.56
N GLY A 351 -48.47 56.67 -15.72
CA GLY A 351 -49.33 56.64 -16.94
C GLY A 351 -49.26 55.29 -17.66
N GLY A 352 -50.31 54.52 -17.97
CA GLY A 352 -51.74 54.81 -18.14
C GLY A 352 -52.17 54.41 -19.57
N GLU A 353 -53.09 53.44 -19.68
CA GLU A 353 -53.99 53.12 -20.83
C GLU A 353 -53.39 52.63 -22.17
N GLN A 354 -53.78 51.40 -22.60
CA GLN A 354 -54.79 51.03 -23.64
C GLN A 354 -54.28 51.27 -25.08
N VAL A 355 -54.19 50.31 -26.02
CA VAL A 355 -55.11 49.38 -26.72
C VAL A 355 -54.72 49.50 -28.22
N ASP A 356 -55.20 48.56 -29.04
CA ASP A 356 -55.14 48.40 -30.51
C ASP A 356 -54.16 47.29 -30.92
N GLU A 357 -54.65 46.06 -31.20
CA GLU A 357 -55.38 45.66 -32.42
C GLU A 357 -54.68 46.16 -33.68
N ASP A 358 -54.02 45.24 -34.39
CA ASP A 358 -54.35 45.06 -35.80
C ASP A 358 -53.90 43.68 -36.30
N ASN A 359 -54.84 43.10 -37.01
CA ASN A 359 -54.89 41.80 -37.65
C ASN A 359 -54.83 42.07 -39.15
N ASP A 360 -53.99 41.37 -39.90
CA ASP A 360 -54.26 40.95 -41.29
C ASP A 360 -53.01 40.33 -41.92
N GLY A 361 -53.16 39.11 -42.46
CA GLY A 361 -52.20 38.45 -43.35
C GLY A 361 -52.00 36.97 -43.10
#